data_AF-A0A512P8P4-F1
#
_entry.id   AF-A0A512P8P4-F1
#
_cell.length_a   1.000
_cell.length_b   1.000
_cell.length_c   1.000
_cell.angle_alpha   90.00
_cell.angle_beta   90.00
_cell.angle_gamma   90.00
#
_symmetry.space_group_name_H-M   'P 1'
#
loop_
_entity.id
_entity.type
_entity.pdbx_description
1 polymer ?
#
loop_
_entity_poly.entity_id
_entity_poly.type
_entity_poly.pdbx_seq_one_letter_code
_entity_poly.pdbx_strand_id
1 'polypeptide(L)'
;MAERLDTPRLSRRKILPPFFSDRDAFGKISESIARFMGTPRFILWLTMFCLVWISWNAWGPEALRFDKAANGFTALTLMLSLQASYAAPLILLAQNRQTDRDRVTAEQDRQRAERNLADTEFLAREMASLRIALSEVATRDFVRSELRNLLEDLAEEREAVRGTPRETPRDLGGTNGRDDGHDERAPGPTDR
;
A
#
# COMPACT_ATOMS: atom_id res chain seq x y z
N MET A 1 14.48 43.95 -1.76
CA MET A 1 15.17 43.15 -2.80
C MET A 1 16.15 42.25 -2.06
N ALA A 2 15.69 41.06 -1.64
CA ALA A 2 16.41 40.22 -0.68
C ALA A 2 17.40 39.29 -1.39
N GLU A 3 18.66 39.55 -1.06
CA GLU A 3 19.86 38.73 -1.10
C GLU A 3 19.63 37.21 -1.19
N ARG A 4 19.84 36.64 -2.39
CA ARG A 4 20.03 35.20 -2.59
C ARG A 4 21.52 34.90 -2.67
N LEU A 5 22.13 34.67 -1.52
CA LEU A 5 23.51 34.23 -1.39
C LEU A 5 23.58 33.11 -0.36
N ASP A 6 23.09 31.93 -0.73
CA ASP A 6 23.40 30.72 0.03
C ASP A 6 23.39 29.50 -0.89
N THR A 7 24.53 29.25 -1.51
CA THR A 7 24.81 27.94 -2.11
C THR A 7 26.30 27.67 -2.01
N PRO A 8 26.76 26.99 -0.95
CA PRO A 8 28.15 26.56 -0.91
C PRO A 8 28.33 25.40 -1.91
N ARG A 9 28.79 25.73 -3.12
CA ARG A 9 29.45 24.77 -4.01
C ARG A 9 30.89 24.64 -3.56
N LEU A 10 31.24 23.55 -2.86
CA LEU A 10 32.60 23.06 -2.82
C LEU A 10 32.62 21.57 -3.17
N SER A 11 32.81 21.37 -4.47
CA SER A 11 33.25 20.15 -5.12
C SER A 11 34.46 19.57 -4.38
N ARG A 12 34.25 18.50 -3.62
CA ARG A 12 35.33 17.71 -3.03
C ARG A 12 36.02 16.96 -4.17
N ARG A 13 37.08 17.56 -4.71
CA ARG A 13 37.99 16.92 -5.66
C ARG A 13 38.53 15.65 -5.00
N LYS A 14 38.03 14.48 -5.42
CA LYS A 14 38.51 13.18 -4.95
C LYS A 14 39.80 12.89 -5.71
N ILE A 15 40.95 13.20 -5.10
CA ILE A 15 42.29 13.10 -5.71
C ILE A 15 42.80 11.64 -5.73
N LEU A 16 42.04 10.69 -5.18
CA LEU A 16 42.40 9.28 -5.23
C LEU A 16 41.66 8.61 -6.41
N PRO A 17 42.36 7.93 -7.33
CA PRO A 17 41.70 7.07 -8.29
C PRO A 17 40.87 6.03 -7.52
N PRO A 18 39.63 5.72 -7.92
CA PRO A 18 38.88 4.66 -7.30
C PRO A 18 39.54 3.34 -7.71
N PHE A 19 40.44 2.81 -6.88
CA PHE A 19 40.87 1.40 -6.93
C PHE A 19 39.71 0.42 -6.64
N PHE A 20 38.46 0.87 -6.73
CA PHE A 20 37.24 0.13 -6.40
C PHE A 20 36.40 -0.15 -7.64
N SER A 21 37.01 -0.79 -8.63
CA SER A 21 36.26 -1.44 -9.72
C SER A 21 36.61 -2.92 -9.74
N ASP A 22 36.31 -3.59 -8.63
CA ASP A 22 36.20 -5.06 -8.59
C ASP A 22 35.01 -5.52 -7.72
N ARG A 23 34.06 -4.60 -7.44
CA ARG A 23 32.88 -4.89 -6.60
C ARG A 23 31.99 -5.98 -7.17
N ASP A 24 32.03 -6.20 -8.48
CA ASP A 24 31.24 -7.21 -9.18
C ASP A 24 31.97 -8.56 -9.27
N ALA A 25 33.30 -8.60 -9.31
CA ALA A 25 34.04 -9.86 -9.32
C ALA A 25 33.96 -10.58 -7.97
N PHE A 26 34.15 -9.85 -6.87
CA PHE A 26 34.02 -10.42 -5.52
C PHE A 26 32.60 -10.92 -5.23
N GLY A 27 31.56 -10.25 -5.74
CA GLY A 27 30.17 -10.71 -5.61
C GLY A 27 29.91 -12.05 -6.30
N LYS A 28 30.41 -12.19 -7.55
CA LYS A 28 30.31 -13.44 -8.32
C LYS A 28 31.11 -14.57 -7.69
N ILE A 29 32.29 -14.27 -7.13
CA ILE A 29 33.12 -15.23 -6.41
C ILE A 29 32.41 -15.72 -5.15
N SER A 30 31.85 -14.82 -4.33
CA SER A 30 31.09 -15.20 -3.13
C SER A 30 29.86 -16.03 -3.44
N GLU A 31 29.11 -15.70 -4.49
CA GLU A 31 27.95 -16.49 -4.92
C GLU A 31 28.34 -17.87 -5.47
N SER A 32 29.50 -17.97 -6.13
CA SER A 32 30.06 -19.26 -6.55
C SER A 32 30.52 -20.09 -5.36
N ILE A 33 31.20 -19.50 -4.37
CA ILE A 33 31.67 -20.18 -3.16
C ILE A 33 30.47 -20.65 -2.31
N ALA A 34 29.43 -19.82 -2.16
CA ALA A 34 28.22 -20.20 -1.43
C ALA A 34 27.51 -21.39 -2.09
N ARG A 35 27.35 -21.38 -3.42
CA ARG A 35 26.79 -22.52 -4.16
C ARG A 35 27.69 -23.76 -4.08
N PHE A 36 29.01 -23.58 -4.08
CA PHE A 36 29.97 -24.67 -3.99
C PHE A 36 29.95 -25.34 -2.61
N MET A 37 29.99 -24.56 -1.53
CA MET A 37 30.05 -25.05 -0.15
C MET A 37 28.72 -25.66 0.33
N GLY A 38 27.58 -25.24 -0.24
CA GLY A 38 26.26 -25.80 0.04
C GLY A 38 25.90 -27.08 -0.72
N THR A 39 26.74 -27.54 -1.65
CA THR A 39 26.45 -28.74 -2.47
C THR A 39 27.08 -30.00 -1.85
N PRO A 40 26.38 -31.16 -1.80
CA PRO A 40 26.94 -32.43 -1.31
C PRO A 40 28.23 -32.89 -2.01
N ARG A 41 28.44 -32.41 -3.24
CA ARG A 41 29.65 -32.64 -4.04
C ARG A 41 30.93 -32.11 -3.39
N PHE A 42 30.86 -31.03 -2.61
CA PHE A 42 32.04 -30.50 -1.92
C PHE A 42 32.56 -31.49 -0.88
N ILE A 43 31.63 -32.02 -0.07
CA ILE A 43 31.96 -33.02 0.96
C ILE A 43 32.54 -34.28 0.30
N LEU A 44 31.95 -34.75 -0.81
CA LEU A 44 32.48 -35.90 -1.55
C LEU A 44 33.92 -35.68 -2.04
N TRP A 45 34.23 -34.52 -2.63
CA TRP A 45 35.58 -34.20 -3.07
C TRP A 45 36.57 -34.10 -1.90
N LEU A 46 36.17 -33.48 -0.80
CA LEU A 46 36.99 -33.38 0.41
C LEU A 46 37.28 -34.76 1.01
N THR A 47 36.26 -35.62 1.12
CA THR A 47 36.42 -37.00 1.58
C THR A 47 37.31 -37.81 0.64
N MET A 48 37.12 -37.68 -0.68
CA MET A 48 37.97 -38.36 -1.66
C MET A 48 39.43 -37.88 -1.57
N PHE A 49 39.67 -36.58 -1.40
CA PHE A 49 41.00 -36.03 -1.19
C PHE A 49 41.66 -36.61 0.07
N CYS A 50 40.93 -36.65 1.20
CA CYS A 50 41.43 -37.27 2.42
C CYS A 50 41.75 -38.75 2.22
N LEU A 51 40.88 -39.50 1.55
CA LEU A 51 41.10 -40.92 1.26
C LEU A 51 42.35 -41.13 0.38
N VAL A 52 42.48 -40.38 -0.72
CA VAL A 52 43.65 -40.46 -1.61
C VAL A 52 44.93 -40.11 -0.85
N TRP A 53 44.90 -39.08 -0.01
CA TRP A 53 46.06 -38.68 0.81
C TRP A 53 46.48 -39.77 1.79
N ILE A 54 45.50 -40.36 2.50
CA ILE A 54 45.71 -41.46 3.43
C ILE A 54 46.26 -42.68 2.68
N SER A 55 45.65 -43.07 1.56
CA SER A 55 46.09 -44.20 0.74
C SER A 55 47.51 -44.01 0.20
N TRP A 56 47.84 -42.81 -0.27
CA TRP A 56 49.18 -42.47 -0.76
C TRP A 56 50.25 -42.56 0.34
N ASN A 57 49.96 -42.03 1.54
CA ASN A 57 50.90 -42.09 2.66
C ASN A 57 50.94 -43.45 3.38
N ALA A 58 49.89 -44.27 3.23
CA ALA A 58 49.83 -45.63 3.74
C ALA A 58 50.62 -46.63 2.89
N TRP A 59 50.49 -46.56 1.56
CA TRP A 59 51.10 -47.51 0.62
C TRP A 59 52.31 -46.98 -0.16
N GLY A 60 52.64 -45.69 -0.02
CA GLY A 60 53.77 -45.06 -0.71
C GLY A 60 55.16 -45.51 -0.20
N PRO A 61 56.22 -45.37 -1.01
CA PRO A 61 57.58 -45.79 -0.67
C PRO A 61 58.11 -45.09 0.60
N GLU A 62 58.73 -45.84 1.52
CA GLU A 62 59.21 -45.38 2.84
C GLU A 62 60.04 -44.07 2.80
N ALA A 63 60.77 -43.85 1.70
CA ALA A 63 61.63 -42.68 1.47
C ALA A 63 60.87 -41.39 1.08
N LEU A 64 59.61 -41.50 0.64
CA LEU A 64 58.75 -40.38 0.20
C LEU A 64 57.54 -40.16 1.13
N ARG A 65 57.45 -40.89 2.25
CA ARG A 65 56.39 -40.76 3.25
C ARG A 65 56.62 -39.49 4.08
N PHE A 66 56.11 -38.36 3.59
CA PHE A 66 56.11 -37.09 4.32
C PHE A 66 55.13 -37.10 5.52
N ASP A 67 54.10 -37.96 5.51
CA ASP A 67 53.08 -38.03 6.57
C ASP A 67 52.86 -39.49 7.04
N LYS A 68 53.72 -39.98 7.95
CA LYS A 68 53.68 -41.37 8.43
C LYS A 68 52.39 -41.64 9.22
N ALA A 69 51.73 -42.77 8.94
CA ALA A 69 50.53 -43.23 9.66
C ALA A 69 50.75 -43.37 11.18
N ALA A 70 51.99 -43.61 11.63
CA ALA A 70 52.35 -43.69 13.05
C ALA A 70 52.16 -42.38 13.83
N ASN A 71 52.18 -41.22 13.16
CA ASN A 71 52.03 -39.90 13.77
C ASN A 71 50.60 -39.32 13.58
N GLY A 72 49.67 -40.13 13.09
CA GLY A 72 48.26 -39.74 12.94
C GLY A 72 47.98 -38.71 11.83
N PHE A 73 48.75 -38.70 10.75
CA PHE A 73 48.59 -37.75 9.63
C PHE A 73 48.69 -36.27 10.06
N THR A 74 49.78 -35.92 10.73
CA THR A 74 50.02 -34.58 11.29
C THR A 74 49.98 -33.51 10.20
N ALA A 75 50.51 -33.77 9.00
CA ALA A 75 50.52 -32.79 7.91
C ALA A 75 49.10 -32.52 7.39
N LEU A 76 48.28 -33.57 7.22
CA LEU A 76 46.88 -33.42 6.84
C LEU A 76 46.11 -32.62 7.89
N THR A 77 46.34 -32.89 9.17
CA THR A 77 45.68 -32.16 10.26
C THR A 77 46.05 -30.68 10.27
N LEU A 78 47.34 -30.36 10.14
CA LEU A 78 47.81 -28.98 10.05
C LEU A 78 47.21 -28.25 8.84
N MET A 79 47.13 -28.92 7.69
CA MET A 79 46.51 -28.38 6.47
C MET A 79 45.03 -28.09 6.69
N LEU A 80 44.27 -29.02 7.30
CA LEU A 80 42.85 -28.83 7.59
C LEU A 80 42.60 -27.72 8.62
N SER A 81 43.43 -27.61 9.65
CA SER A 81 43.35 -26.51 10.63
C SER A 81 43.61 -25.16 9.97
N LEU A 82 44.61 -25.07 9.09
CA LEU A 82 44.85 -23.89 8.29
C LEU A 82 43.66 -23.59 7.37
N GLN A 83 43.05 -24.62 6.77
CA GLN A 83 41.91 -24.49 5.88
C GLN A 83 40.70 -23.85 6.55
N ALA A 84 40.40 -24.24 7.78
CA ALA A 84 39.38 -23.59 8.59
C ALA A 84 39.74 -22.14 8.94
N SER A 85 41.01 -21.88 9.28
CA SER A 85 41.48 -20.55 9.70
C SER A 85 41.41 -19.51 8.58
N TYR A 86 41.78 -19.84 7.34
CA TYR A 86 41.68 -18.89 6.22
C TYR A 86 40.25 -18.75 5.66
N ALA A 87 39.39 -19.75 5.87
CA ALA A 87 38.00 -19.68 5.43
C ALA A 87 37.21 -18.60 6.19
N ALA A 88 37.45 -18.45 7.50
CA ALA A 88 36.77 -17.48 8.35
C ALA A 88 36.84 -16.01 7.84
N PRO A 89 38.01 -15.44 7.51
CA PRO A 89 38.10 -14.07 6.99
C PRO A 89 37.46 -13.90 5.61
N LEU A 90 37.56 -14.91 4.73
CA LEU A 90 36.89 -14.87 3.43
C LEU A 90 35.35 -14.88 3.58
N ILE A 91 34.84 -15.69 4.51
CA ILE A 91 33.42 -15.74 4.84
C ILE A 91 32.97 -14.41 5.46
N LEU A 92 33.75 -13.81 6.36
CA LEU A 92 33.45 -12.50 6.96
C LEU A 92 33.35 -11.39 5.90
N LEU A 93 34.24 -11.37 4.91
CA LEU A 93 34.16 -10.41 3.81
C LEU A 93 32.92 -10.65 2.93
N ALA A 94 32.53 -11.91 2.71
CA ALA A 94 31.31 -12.23 1.98
C ALA A 94 30.05 -11.81 2.75
N GLN A 95 30.04 -12.02 4.07
CA GLN A 95 28.90 -11.73 4.95
C GLN A 95 28.66 -10.23 5.12
N ASN A 96 29.70 -9.40 5.25
CA ASN A 96 29.55 -7.93 5.39
C ASN A 96 28.65 -7.33 4.30
N ARG A 97 28.76 -7.82 3.06
CA ARG A 97 27.93 -7.32 1.94
C ARG A 97 26.51 -7.85 1.91
N GLN A 98 26.27 -9.05 2.43
CA GLN A 98 24.91 -9.55 2.63
C GLN A 98 24.22 -8.70 3.70
N THR A 99 24.89 -8.44 4.83
CA THR A 99 24.38 -7.57 5.89
C THR A 99 24.07 -6.15 5.39
N ASP A 100 24.91 -5.57 4.51
CA ASP A 100 24.64 -4.26 3.91
C ASP A 100 23.39 -4.27 3.00
N ARG A 101 23.21 -5.31 2.18
CA ARG A 101 22.01 -5.47 1.33
C ARG A 101 20.75 -5.69 2.18
N ASP A 102 20.86 -6.53 3.21
CA ASP A 102 19.76 -6.84 4.11
C ASP A 102 19.33 -5.58 4.87
N ARG A 103 20.30 -4.74 5.27
CA ARG A 103 20.02 -3.43 5.88
C ARG A 103 19.24 -2.51 4.96
N VAL A 104 19.68 -2.34 3.70
CA VAL A 104 18.97 -1.49 2.73
C VAL A 104 17.56 -2.02 2.46
N THR A 105 17.42 -3.34 2.34
CA THR A 105 16.12 -3.98 2.13
C THR A 105 15.19 -3.73 3.32
N ALA A 106 15.70 -3.87 4.55
CA ALA A 106 14.94 -3.59 5.77
C ALA A 106 14.53 -2.12 5.91
N GLU A 107 15.40 -1.17 5.53
CA GLU A 107 15.08 0.26 5.53
C GLU A 107 13.98 0.59 4.51
N GLN A 108 14.03 -0.01 3.32
CA GLN A 108 12.98 0.15 2.30
C GLN A 108 11.65 -0.46 2.73
N ASP A 109 11.68 -1.64 3.34
CA ASP A 109 10.48 -2.32 3.84
C ASP A 109 9.79 -1.49 4.93
N ARG A 110 10.59 -0.92 5.84
CA ARG A 110 10.08 0.03 6.85
C ARG A 110 9.41 1.26 6.22
N GLN A 111 10.03 1.89 5.23
CA GLN A 111 9.42 3.03 4.52
C GLN A 111 8.11 2.64 3.81
N ARG A 112 8.05 1.44 3.22
CA ARG A 112 6.83 0.93 2.59
C ARG A 112 5.73 0.69 3.63
N ALA A 113 6.07 0.10 4.77
CA ALA A 113 5.12 -0.12 5.86
C ALA A 113 4.54 1.21 6.40
N GLU A 114 5.39 2.23 6.58
CA GLU A 114 4.96 3.58 6.99
C GLU A 114 4.01 4.21 5.96
N ARG A 115 4.31 4.07 4.65
CA ARG A 115 3.40 4.54 3.57
C ARG A 115 2.08 3.78 3.54
N ASN A 116 2.12 2.45 3.65
CA ASN A 116 0.92 1.62 3.64
C ASN A 116 0.00 1.95 4.83
N LEU A 117 0.59 2.24 6.00
CA LEU A 117 -0.15 2.69 7.17
C LEU A 117 -0.83 4.04 6.89
N ALA A 118 -0.08 5.01 6.36
CA ALA A 118 -0.64 6.32 5.99
C ALA A 118 -1.75 6.22 4.93
N ASP A 119 -1.59 5.39 3.91
CA ASP A 119 -2.60 5.13 2.89
C ASP A 119 -3.86 4.48 3.49
N THR A 120 -3.67 3.55 4.44
CA THR A 120 -4.80 2.92 5.14
C THR A 120 -5.54 3.91 6.03
N GLU A 121 -4.82 4.78 6.75
CA GLU A 121 -5.42 5.85 7.54
C GLU A 121 -6.17 6.86 6.67
N PHE A 122 -5.60 7.20 5.51
CA PHE A 122 -6.26 8.06 4.52
C PHE A 122 -7.55 7.43 4.03
N LEU A 123 -7.50 6.18 3.56
CA LEU A 123 -8.68 5.44 3.12
C LEU A 123 -9.72 5.29 4.24
N ALA A 124 -9.31 5.07 5.49
CA ALA A 124 -10.23 4.99 6.61
C ALA A 124 -10.95 6.33 6.87
N ARG A 125 -10.23 7.46 6.76
CA ARG A 125 -10.82 8.79 6.89
C ARG A 125 -11.77 9.13 5.75
N GLU A 126 -11.39 8.82 4.51
CA GLU A 126 -12.25 8.98 3.33
C GLU A 126 -13.49 8.07 3.39
N MET A 127 -13.36 6.85 3.88
CA MET A 127 -14.51 5.96 4.13
C MET A 127 -15.45 6.51 5.19
N ALA A 128 -14.91 7.12 6.25
CA ALA A 128 -15.71 7.75 7.29
C ALA A 128 -16.48 8.97 6.76
N SER A 129 -15.86 9.83 5.94
CA SER A 129 -16.53 10.99 5.32
C SER A 129 -17.61 10.54 4.32
N LEU A 130 -17.31 9.55 3.46
CA LEU A 130 -18.28 8.94 2.55
C LEU A 130 -19.48 8.35 3.30
N ARG A 131 -19.24 7.65 4.41
CA ARG A 131 -20.31 7.08 5.24
C ARG A 131 -21.24 8.15 5.81
N ILE A 132 -20.69 9.28 6.27
CA ILE A 132 -21.49 10.40 6.79
C ILE A 132 -22.33 11.02 5.66
N ALA A 133 -21.71 11.33 4.52
CA ALA A 133 -22.42 11.88 3.36
C ALA A 133 -23.55 10.96 2.85
N LEU A 134 -23.30 9.64 2.80
CA LEU A 134 -24.33 8.66 2.46
C LEU A 134 -25.43 8.57 3.52
N SER A 135 -25.09 8.70 4.81
CA SER A 135 -26.07 8.69 5.89
C SER A 135 -27.03 9.88 5.82
N GLU A 136 -26.57 11.05 5.38
CA GLU A 136 -27.43 12.23 5.23
C GLU A 136 -28.43 12.03 4.08
N VAL A 137 -27.98 11.59 2.90
CA VAL A 137 -28.82 11.38 1.70
C VAL A 137 -29.74 10.16 1.84
N ALA A 138 -29.32 9.11 2.53
CA ALA A 138 -30.10 7.88 2.70
C ALA A 138 -31.05 7.90 3.92
N THR A 139 -31.24 9.04 4.57
CA THR A 139 -32.18 9.10 5.70
C THR A 139 -33.58 8.72 5.19
N ARG A 140 -34.20 7.72 5.84
CA ARG A 140 -35.53 7.19 5.45
C ARG A 140 -36.56 8.29 5.20
N ASP A 141 -36.51 9.37 5.99
CA ASP A 141 -37.45 10.48 5.89
C ASP A 141 -37.20 11.37 4.66
N PHE A 142 -35.95 11.55 4.23
CA PHE A 142 -35.60 12.26 2.98
C PHE A 142 -36.03 11.47 1.74
N VAL A 143 -35.67 10.17 1.70
CA VAL A 143 -36.10 9.29 0.60
C VAL A 143 -37.63 9.24 0.52
N ARG A 144 -38.29 9.24 1.68
CA ARG A 144 -39.75 9.23 1.79
C ARG A 144 -40.38 10.57 1.40
N SER A 145 -39.76 11.71 1.69
CA SER A 145 -40.27 13.03 1.28
C SER A 145 -40.12 13.22 -0.23
N GLU A 146 -38.98 12.83 -0.82
CA GLU A 146 -38.79 12.89 -2.27
C GLU A 146 -39.77 11.98 -3.02
N LEU A 147 -39.96 10.74 -2.54
CA LEU A 147 -41.00 9.85 -3.09
C LEU A 147 -42.41 10.45 -2.99
N ARG A 148 -42.71 11.18 -1.91
CA ARG A 148 -44.01 11.84 -1.73
C ARG A 148 -44.18 12.99 -2.71
N ASN A 149 -43.20 13.88 -2.78
CA ASN A 149 -43.21 15.03 -3.69
C ASN A 149 -43.36 14.55 -5.15
N LEU A 150 -42.59 13.55 -5.57
CA LEU A 150 -42.70 12.99 -6.93
C LEU A 150 -44.08 12.36 -7.21
N LEU A 151 -44.70 11.71 -6.22
CA LEU A 151 -46.06 11.18 -6.37
C LEU A 151 -47.12 12.27 -6.42
N GLU A 152 -46.93 13.36 -5.68
CA GLU A 152 -47.83 14.51 -5.65
C GLU A 152 -47.77 15.29 -6.97
N ASP A 153 -46.57 15.57 -7.50
CA ASP A 153 -46.37 16.16 -8.82
C ASP A 153 -47.08 15.35 -9.92
N LEU A 154 -46.94 14.02 -9.92
CA LEU A 154 -47.61 13.14 -10.88
C LEU A 154 -49.14 13.11 -10.71
N ALA A 155 -49.64 13.28 -9.47
CA ALA A 155 -51.07 13.35 -9.20
C ALA A 155 -51.66 14.69 -9.67
N GLU A 156 -50.95 15.79 -9.47
CA GLU A 156 -51.30 17.12 -9.96
C GLU A 156 -51.34 17.16 -11.49
N GLU A 157 -50.34 16.56 -12.15
CA GLU A 157 -50.30 16.44 -13.61
C GLU A 157 -51.50 15.63 -14.14
N ARG A 158 -51.92 14.58 -13.42
CA ARG A 158 -53.14 13.80 -13.70
C ARG A 158 -54.43 14.59 -13.51
N GLU A 159 -54.53 15.43 -12.48
CA GLU A 159 -55.70 16.28 -12.23
C GLU A 159 -55.78 17.45 -13.20
N ALA A 160 -54.66 18.07 -13.56
CA ALA A 160 -54.59 19.11 -14.58
C ALA A 160 -55.11 18.61 -15.93
N VAL A 161 -54.83 17.35 -16.28
CA VAL A 161 -55.37 16.69 -17.48
C VAL A 161 -56.88 16.40 -17.35
N ARG A 162 -57.42 16.29 -16.12
CA ARG A 162 -58.82 15.95 -15.84
C ARG A 162 -59.72 17.17 -15.61
N GLY A 163 -59.15 18.30 -15.21
CA GLY A 163 -59.82 19.52 -14.78
C GLY A 163 -60.08 20.55 -15.88
N THR A 164 -60.59 20.16 -17.05
CA THR A 164 -61.25 21.09 -17.98
C THR A 164 -62.79 21.01 -17.78
N PRO A 165 -63.43 21.87 -16.98
CA PRO A 165 -64.87 21.83 -16.79
C PRO A 165 -65.59 22.56 -17.92
N ARG A 166 -66.66 21.93 -18.43
CA ARG A 166 -67.61 22.48 -19.41
C ARG A 166 -68.26 23.77 -18.88
N GLU A 167 -68.14 24.86 -19.63
CA GLU A 167 -68.82 26.13 -19.36
C GLU A 167 -70.35 25.98 -19.34
N THR A 168 -71.02 26.67 -18.42
CA THR A 168 -72.49 26.84 -18.43
C THR A 168 -72.81 28.35 -18.55
N PRO A 169 -73.69 28.80 -19.46
CA PRO A 169 -73.78 30.22 -19.84
C PRO A 169 -74.58 31.08 -18.84
N ARG A 170 -74.12 32.32 -18.63
CA ARG A 170 -74.76 33.38 -17.82
C ARG A 170 -75.93 34.02 -18.58
N ASP A 171 -77.06 34.18 -17.88
CA ASP A 171 -78.20 35.00 -18.33
C ASP A 171 -78.08 36.43 -17.77
N LEU A 172 -78.39 37.42 -18.60
CA LEU A 172 -78.27 38.87 -18.36
C LEU A 172 -79.63 39.53 -18.59
N GLY A 173 -80.15 40.22 -17.58
CA GLY A 173 -81.27 41.16 -17.70
C GLY A 173 -81.79 41.56 -16.32
N GLY A 174 -82.12 42.80 -16.00
CA GLY A 174 -82.15 44.06 -16.72
C GLY A 174 -82.48 45.15 -15.69
N THR A 175 -82.06 46.38 -15.98
CA THR A 175 -82.12 47.55 -15.10
C THR A 175 -83.50 48.22 -15.06
N ASN A 176 -83.75 48.96 -13.96
CA ASN A 176 -84.31 50.33 -13.90
C ASN A 176 -85.66 50.51 -13.16
N GLY A 177 -85.75 51.58 -12.37
CA GLY A 177 -87.03 52.24 -12.01
C GLY A 177 -87.19 52.65 -10.54
N ARG A 178 -87.00 53.94 -10.25
CA ARG A 178 -87.39 54.67 -9.02
C ARG A 178 -88.92 54.62 -8.81
N ASP A 179 -89.37 54.65 -7.55
CA ASP A 179 -90.39 55.62 -7.12
C ASP A 179 -90.42 55.80 -5.60
N ASP A 180 -90.63 57.04 -5.17
CA ASP A 180 -90.76 57.50 -3.79
C ASP A 180 -92.22 57.34 -3.31
N GLY A 181 -92.45 57.03 -2.04
CA GLY A 181 -93.80 56.89 -1.50
C GLY A 181 -93.85 56.88 0.02
N HIS A 182 -94.37 57.99 0.55
CA HIS A 182 -94.58 58.32 1.96
C HIS A 182 -95.71 57.48 2.61
N ASP A 183 -95.75 57.55 3.95
CA ASP A 183 -96.92 57.48 4.83
C ASP A 183 -97.45 56.12 5.37
N GLU A 184 -97.28 56.01 6.70
CA GLU A 184 -98.39 56.10 7.67
C GLU A 184 -98.94 54.81 8.34
N ARG A 185 -98.98 54.89 9.69
CA ARG A 185 -99.77 54.14 10.70
C ARG A 185 -99.35 52.73 11.16
N ALA A 186 -99.01 52.67 12.45
CA ALA A 186 -99.17 51.53 13.37
C ALA A 186 -100.66 51.36 13.79
N PRO A 187 -101.06 50.52 14.78
CA PRO A 187 -100.50 49.29 15.37
C PRO A 187 -101.52 48.11 15.59
N GLY A 188 -101.00 46.90 15.87
CA GLY A 188 -101.57 45.87 16.78
C GLY A 188 -102.66 44.91 16.25
N PRO A 189 -103.08 43.87 17.02
CA PRO A 189 -102.46 43.24 18.18
C PRO A 189 -102.40 41.69 18.16
N THR A 190 -101.76 41.14 19.19
CA THR A 190 -101.86 39.82 19.84
C THR A 190 -103.11 38.96 19.56
N ASP A 191 -102.97 37.63 19.45
CA ASP A 191 -103.49 36.66 20.45
C ASP A 191 -103.10 35.18 20.12
N ARG A 192 -102.83 34.41 21.18
CA ARG A 192 -102.70 32.94 21.35
C ARG A 192 -101.43 32.19 20.94
#